data_AF-G5KEV3-F1
#
_entry.id   AF-G5KEV3-F1
#
_cell.length_a   1.000
_cell.length_b   1.000
_cell.length_c   1.000
_cell.angle_alpha   90.00
_cell.angle_beta   90.00
_cell.angle_gamma   90.00
#
_symmetry.space_group_name_H-M   'P 1'
#
loop_
_entity.id
_entity.type
_entity.pdbx_description
1 polymer ?
#
loop_
_entity_poly.entity_id
_entity_poly.type
_entity_poly.pdbx_seq_one_letter_code
_entity_poly.pdbx_strand_id
1 'polypeptide(L)' 'MTDKTSANLAKVRAEKFGENLSEALDIMIDFSLENKFDCYSIEEQNQLERVLEILTDCFDMWDKGQIILVSKERETIE' A
#
# COMPACT_ATOMS: atom_id res chain seq x y z
N MET A 1 -24.17 11.81 14.83
CA MET A 1 -23.38 10.97 15.75
C MET A 1 -22.54 10.01 14.90
N THR A 2 -21.43 10.48 14.34
CA THR A 2 -20.73 9.71 13.28
C THR A 2 -19.22 9.97 13.22
N ASP A 3 -18.59 10.49 14.27
CA ASP A 3 -17.19 10.97 14.15
C ASP A 3 -16.14 10.23 14.98
N LYS A 4 -16.53 9.39 15.94
CA LYS A 4 -15.53 8.69 16.79
C LYS A 4 -14.97 7.43 16.15
N THR A 5 -15.78 6.69 15.39
CA THR A 5 -15.37 5.39 14.82
C THR A 5 -14.55 5.56 13.54
N SER A 6 -14.92 6.50 12.67
CA SER A 6 -14.22 6.83 11.43
C SER A 6 -12.85 7.47 11.67
N ALA A 7 -12.76 8.40 12.63
CA ALA A 7 -11.48 8.99 13.04
C ALA A 7 -10.54 7.94 13.65
N ASN A 8 -11.08 6.97 14.39
CA ASN A 8 -10.29 5.88 14.95
C ASN A 8 -9.78 4.93 13.85
N LEU A 9 -10.60 4.66 12.83
CA LEU A 9 -10.21 3.84 11.68
C LEU A 9 -9.06 4.49 10.88
N ALA A 10 -9.18 5.78 10.54
CA ALA A 10 -8.14 6.52 9.82
C ALA A 10 -6.82 6.54 10.59
N LYS A 11 -6.88 6.70 11.91
CA LYS A 11 -5.71 6.64 12.79
C LYS A 11 -5.04 5.27 12.76
N VAL A 12 -5.81 4.18 12.92
CA VAL A 12 -5.26 2.82 12.89
C VAL A 12 -4.64 2.49 11.54
N ARG A 13 -5.24 2.96 10.44
CA ARG A 13 -4.67 2.80 9.09
C ARG A 13 -3.36 3.57 8.94
N ALA A 14 -3.30 4.83 9.41
CA ALA A 14 -2.10 5.64 9.35
C ALA A 14 -0.95 5.07 10.18
N GLU A 15 -1.24 4.51 11.36
CA GLU A 15 -0.24 3.84 12.21
C GLU A 15 0.39 2.62 11.50
N LYS A 16 -0.36 1.93 10.64
CA LYS A 16 0.09 0.75 9.88
C LYS A 16 0.56 1.06 8.46
N PHE A 17 0.45 2.31 8.02
CA PHE A 17 0.69 2.69 6.62
C PHE A 17 2.06 2.23 6.10
N GLY A 18 3.13 2.48 6.87
CA GLY A 18 4.48 2.10 6.47
C GLY A 18 4.69 0.58 6.40
N GLU A 19 4.14 -0.17 7.37
CA GLU A 19 4.23 -1.63 7.41
C GLU A 19 3.48 -2.26 6.23
N ASN A 20 2.25 -1.81 5.97
CA ASN A 20 1.45 -2.28 4.85
C ASN A 20 2.14 -1.99 3.51
N LEU A 21 2.70 -0.78 3.34
CA LEU A 21 3.38 -0.43 2.10
C LEU A 21 4.67 -1.25 1.88
N SER A 22 5.39 -1.58 2.97
CA SER A 22 6.53 -2.50 2.91
C SER A 22 6.10 -3.91 2.50
N GLU A 23 5.02 -4.43 3.09
CA GLU A 23 4.43 -5.74 2.75
C GLU A 23 4.11 -5.79 1.24
N ALA A 24 3.43 -4.76 0.72
CA ALA A 24 3.09 -4.69 -0.69
C ALA A 24 4.33 -4.63 -1.60
N LEU A 25 5.37 -3.92 -1.18
CA LEU A 25 6.64 -3.83 -1.92
C LEU A 25 7.34 -5.19 -1.96
N ASP A 26 7.45 -5.88 -0.82
CA ASP A 26 8.14 -7.16 -0.73
C ASP A 26 7.47 -8.20 -1.64
N ILE A 27 6.13 -8.29 -1.61
CA ILE A 27 5.37 -9.17 -2.51
C ILE A 27 5.65 -8.82 -3.98
N MET A 28 5.59 -7.53 -4.35
CA MET A 28 5.83 -7.11 -5.73
C MET A 28 7.27 -7.40 -6.19
N ILE A 29 8.26 -7.32 -5.30
CA ILE A 29 9.64 -7.69 -5.59
C ILE A 29 9.73 -9.19 -5.88
N ASP A 30 9.16 -10.03 -5.01
CA ASP A 30 9.17 -11.48 -5.21
C ASP A 30 8.55 -11.85 -6.55
N PHE A 31 7.39 -11.29 -6.90
CA PHE A 31 6.73 -11.52 -8.19
C PHE A 31 7.53 -10.98 -9.38
N SER A 32 8.24 -9.86 -9.24
CA SER A 32 9.06 -9.31 -10.32
C SER A 32 10.25 -10.22 -10.70
N LEU A 33 10.70 -11.05 -9.75
CA LEU A 33 11.77 -12.04 -9.96
C LEU A 33 11.24 -13.34 -10.55
N GLU A 34 9.97 -13.65 -10.32
CA GLU A 34 9.29 -14.80 -10.88
C GLU A 34 8.86 -14.49 -12.32
N ASN A 35 9.66 -14.95 -13.29
CA ASN A 35 9.37 -14.81 -14.73
C ASN A 35 8.18 -15.71 -15.16
N LYS A 36 7.01 -15.53 -14.55
CA LYS A 36 5.76 -16.27 -14.73
C LYS A 36 4.62 -15.28 -14.96
N PHE A 37 4.35 -14.91 -16.20
CA PHE A 37 3.27 -13.96 -16.48
C PHE A 37 1.86 -14.59 -16.44
N ASP A 38 1.74 -15.91 -16.59
CA ASP A 38 0.46 -16.54 -16.97
C ASP A 38 0.01 -17.71 -16.07
N CYS A 39 0.76 -18.07 -15.01
CA CYS A 39 0.58 -19.33 -14.30
C CYS A 39 0.46 -19.21 -12.77
N TYR A 40 -0.12 -18.13 -12.26
CA TYR A 40 -0.25 -17.93 -10.81
C TYR A 40 -1.22 -18.94 -10.19
N SER A 41 -0.75 -19.65 -9.18
CA SER A 41 -1.54 -20.42 -8.24
C SER A 41 -2.52 -19.51 -7.48
N ILE A 42 -3.51 -20.12 -6.84
CA ILE A 42 -4.49 -19.38 -6.02
C ILE A 42 -3.79 -18.61 -4.89
N GLU A 43 -2.72 -19.16 -4.32
CA GLU A 43 -1.99 -18.48 -3.25
C GLU A 43 -1.27 -17.23 -3.78
N GLU A 44 -0.59 -17.34 -4.93
CA GLU A 44 0.04 -16.21 -5.60
C GLU A 44 -1.00 -15.14 -5.98
N GLN A 45 -2.19 -15.55 -6.43
CA GLN A 45 -3.29 -14.62 -6.71
C GLN A 45 -3.76 -13.88 -5.45
N ASN A 46 -3.92 -14.57 -4.31
CA ASN A 46 -4.30 -13.95 -3.04
C ASN A 46 -3.26 -12.91 -2.58
N GLN A 47 -1.97 -13.17 -2.81
CA GLN A 47 -0.90 -12.21 -2.51
C GLN A 47 -0.98 -10.95 -3.38
N LEU A 48 -1.27 -11.11 -4.68
CA LEU A 48 -1.48 -9.97 -5.58
C LEU A 48 -2.76 -9.19 -5.24
N GLU A 49 -3.85 -9.86 -4.86
CA GLU A 49 -5.06 -9.21 -4.35
C GLU A 49 -4.77 -8.41 -3.09
N ARG A 50 -3.96 -8.95 -2.17
CA ARG A 50 -3.50 -8.25 -0.97
C ARG A 50 -2.72 -6.98 -1.29
N VAL A 51 -1.83 -7.01 -2.30
CA VAL A 51 -1.13 -5.81 -2.79
C VAL A 51 -2.15 -4.77 -3.28
N LEU A 52 -3.12 -5.19 -4.09
CA LEU A 52 -4.16 -4.28 -4.60
C LEU A 52 -4.99 -3.65 -3.48
N GLU A 53 -5.36 -4.42 -2.46
CA GLU A 53 -6.07 -3.91 -1.28
C GLU A 53 -5.25 -2.83 -0.56
N ILE A 54 -3.97 -3.08 -0.31
CA ILE A 54 -3.08 -2.14 0.36
C ILE A 54 -2.96 -0.84 -0.45
N LEU A 55 -2.68 -0.94 -1.75
CA LEU A 55 -2.53 0.24 -2.62
C LEU A 55 -3.82 1.05 -2.72
N THR A 56 -4.98 0.38 -2.75
CA THR A 56 -6.29 1.02 -2.75
C THR A 56 -6.55 1.78 -1.45
N ASP A 57 -6.21 1.18 -0.30
CA ASP A 57 -6.35 1.85 1.01
C ASP A 57 -5.41 3.05 1.12
N CYS A 58 -4.15 2.91 0.67
CA CYS A 58 -3.20 4.02 0.61
C CYS A 58 -3.71 5.18 -0.27
N PHE A 59 -4.27 4.86 -1.44
CA PHE A 59 -4.85 5.86 -2.33
C PHE A 59 -6.05 6.57 -1.69
N ASP A 60 -6.96 5.83 -1.06
CA ASP A 60 -8.12 6.39 -0.35
C ASP A 60 -7.70 7.32 0.80
N MET A 61 -6.66 6.93 1.55
CA MET A 61 -6.09 7.77 2.61
C MET A 61 -5.47 9.06 2.04
N TRP A 62 -4.80 8.99 0.90
CA TRP A 62 -4.20 10.16 0.24
C TRP A 62 -5.27 11.10 -0.33
N ASP A 63 -6.26 10.57 -1.05
CA ASP A 63 -7.38 11.32 -1.63
C ASP A 63 -8.19 12.07 -0.55
N LYS A 64 -8.37 11.43 0.62
CA LYS A 64 -9.03 12.03 1.79
C LYS A 64 -8.13 12.97 2.61
N GLY A 65 -6.87 13.18 2.21
CA GLY A 65 -5.92 14.03 2.93
C GLY A 65 -5.50 13.49 4.31
N GLN A 66 -5.65 12.19 4.56
CA GLN A 66 -5.25 11.53 5.80
C GLN A 66 -3.74 11.29 5.86
N ILE A 67 -3.10 11.17 4.70
CA ILE A 67 -1.65 11.09 4.54
C ILE A 67 -1.18 12.11 3.50
N ILE A 68 0.05 12.58 3.65
CA ILE A 68 0.74 13.43 2.67
C ILE A 68 2.00 12.69 2.24
N LEU A 69 2.10 12.41 0.95
CA LEU A 69 3.31 11.88 0.35
C LEU A 69 4.22 13.06 0.00
N VAL A 70 5.32 13.19 0.73
CA VAL A 70 6.39 14.13 0.36
C VAL A 70 7.45 13.32 -0.38
N SER A 71 7.49 13.46 -1.70
CA SER A 71 8.64 12.97 -2.46
C SER A 71 9.85 13.78 -2.05
N LYS A 72 10.86 13.11 -1.51
CA LYS A 72 12.22 13.67 -1.50
C LYS A 72 12.73 13.52 -2.93
N GLU A 73 12.24 14.36 -3.84
CA GLU A 73 12.93 14.53 -5.12
C GLU A 73 14.40 14.72 -4.77
N ARG A 74 15.27 13.86 -5.33
CA ARG A 74 16.71 13.98 -5.13
C ARG A 74 17.01 15.46 -5.35
N GLU A 75 17.55 16.13 -4.33
CA GLU A 75 18.36 17.32 -4.57
C GLU A 75 19.37 16.88 -5.62
N THR A 76 19.08 17.17 -6.89
CA THR A 76 20.03 17.04 -7.98
C THR A 76 21.14 17.97 -7.58
N ILE A 77 22.19 17.39 -6.99
CA ILE A 77 23.49 18.01 -6.93
C ILE A 77 23.91 18.11 -8.40
N GLU A 78 23.66 19.28 -8.99
CA GLU A 78 24.31 19.73 -10.23
C GLU A 78 25.84 19.78 -10.03
#